data_AF-A0A919U7F6-F1
#
_entry.id   AF-A0A919U7F6-F1
#
_cell.length_a   1.000
_cell.length_b   1.000
_cell.length_c   1.000
_cell.angle_alpha   90.00
_cell.angle_beta   90.00
_cell.angle_gamma   90.00
#
_symmetry.space_group_name_H-M   'P 1'
#
loop_
_entity.id
_entity.type
_entity.pdbx_description
1 polymer ?
#
loop_
_entity_poly.entity_id
_entity_poly.type
_entity_poly.pdbx_seq_one_letter_code
_entity_poly.pdbx_strand_id
1 'polypeptide(L)'
;MATRRQKTNELDAADRNAMKDSAFAFPRLRKEPLNDASHVRNAIARFDQVRDATDAERDEAFRRIKRAAKRHGVDMTETRWQELGKPRAAAKSSRDQRSPRNQPRSERSRDELYAEAKRRNVRGRSTMTKSQLTDALK
;
A
#
# COMPACT_ATOMS: atom_id res chain seq x y z
N MET A 1 20.61 12.48 -24.90
CA MET A 1 20.71 11.42 -23.88
C MET A 1 19.31 10.87 -23.63
N ALA A 2 19.00 9.67 -24.09
CA ALA A 2 17.68 9.07 -23.93
C ALA A 2 17.51 8.56 -22.50
N THR A 3 16.62 9.18 -21.74
CA THR A 3 16.19 8.69 -20.43
C THR A 3 15.57 7.31 -20.59
N ARG A 4 16.20 6.30 -19.98
CA ARG A 4 15.64 4.97 -19.81
C ARG A 4 14.31 5.12 -19.05
N ARG A 5 13.18 5.16 -19.74
CA ARG A 5 11.86 4.99 -19.13
C ARG A 5 11.93 3.67 -18.38
N GLN A 6 11.90 3.74 -17.05
CA GLN A 6 11.66 2.57 -16.21
C GLN A 6 10.40 1.92 -16.79
N LYS A 7 10.51 0.71 -17.33
CA LYS A 7 9.32 -0.07 -17.71
C LYS A 7 8.51 -0.20 -16.44
N THR A 8 7.42 0.56 -16.35
CA THR A 8 6.40 0.28 -15.35
C THR A 8 6.01 -1.18 -15.56
N ASN A 9 5.99 -1.98 -14.50
CA ASN A 9 5.44 -3.35 -14.55
C ASN A 9 3.92 -3.33 -14.79
N GLU A 10 3.40 -2.29 -15.44
CA GLU A 10 2.00 -2.13 -15.78
C GLU A 10 1.81 -2.67 -17.19
N LEU A 11 0.96 -3.68 -17.29
CA LEU A 11 0.45 -4.16 -18.57
C LEU A 11 -0.50 -3.10 -19.12
N ASP A 12 -0.31 -2.72 -20.37
CA ASP A 12 -1.28 -1.85 -21.05
C ASP A 12 -2.63 -2.57 -21.22
N ALA A 13 -3.66 -1.82 -21.61
CA ALA A 13 -5.01 -2.38 -21.73
C ALA A 13 -5.13 -3.42 -22.86
N ALA A 14 -4.36 -3.27 -23.95
CA ALA A 14 -4.41 -4.18 -25.10
C ALA A 14 -3.74 -5.51 -24.76
N ASP A 15 -2.56 -5.47 -24.14
CA ASP A 15 -1.84 -6.62 -23.61
C ASP A 15 -2.71 -7.40 -22.63
N ARG A 16 -3.39 -6.69 -21.73
CA ARG A 16 -4.29 -7.30 -20.75
C ARG A 16 -5.50 -7.97 -21.41
N ASN A 17 -6.04 -7.41 -22.48
CA ASN A 17 -7.20 -7.98 -23.19
C ASN A 17 -6.83 -9.23 -24.00
N ALA A 18 -5.62 -9.26 -24.57
CA ALA A 18 -5.10 -10.43 -25.30
C ALA A 18 -4.75 -11.61 -24.38
N MET A 19 -4.63 -11.40 -23.06
CA MET A 19 -4.28 -12.44 -22.12
C MET A 19 -5.41 -13.43 -21.87
N LYS A 20 -5.02 -14.70 -21.83
CA LYS A 20 -5.87 -15.79 -21.39
C LYS A 20 -6.29 -15.61 -19.94
N ASP A 21 -7.48 -16.04 -19.63
CA ASP A 21 -8.05 -16.07 -18.28
C ASP A 21 -7.15 -16.75 -17.24
N SER A 22 -6.37 -17.75 -17.67
CA SER A 22 -5.37 -18.43 -16.84
C SER A 22 -4.21 -17.55 -16.35
N ALA A 23 -4.02 -16.36 -16.94
CA ALA A 23 -3.01 -15.39 -16.55
C ALA A 23 -3.42 -14.55 -15.33
N PHE A 24 -4.67 -14.63 -14.89
CA PHE A 24 -5.19 -13.87 -13.75
C PHE A 24 -5.43 -14.78 -12.55
N ALA A 25 -5.23 -14.25 -11.34
CA ALA A 25 -5.62 -14.95 -10.13
C ALA A 25 -7.16 -15.05 -10.03
N PHE A 26 -7.86 -13.99 -10.43
CA PHE A 26 -9.33 -13.91 -10.51
C PHE A 26 -9.78 -13.72 -11.96
N PRO A 27 -9.94 -14.80 -12.76
CA PRO A 27 -10.23 -14.71 -14.19
C PRO A 27 -11.52 -13.95 -14.52
N ARG A 28 -12.61 -14.25 -13.81
CA ARG A 28 -13.91 -13.57 -13.99
C ARG A 28 -13.81 -12.06 -13.81
N LEU A 29 -12.96 -11.61 -12.87
CA LEU A 29 -12.75 -10.20 -12.58
C LEU A 29 -11.60 -9.59 -13.39
N ARG A 30 -10.83 -10.41 -14.11
CA ARG A 30 -9.55 -10.06 -14.75
C ARG A 30 -8.62 -9.25 -13.82
N LYS A 31 -8.63 -9.59 -12.52
CA LYS A 31 -7.84 -8.95 -11.45
C LYS A 31 -6.64 -9.80 -11.09
N GLU A 32 -5.59 -9.13 -10.62
CA GLU A 32 -4.33 -9.72 -10.18
C GLU A 32 -3.67 -10.59 -11.27
N PRO A 33 -3.14 -9.96 -12.35
CA PRO A 33 -2.34 -10.69 -13.32
C PRO A 33 -1.15 -11.37 -12.65
N LEU A 34 -0.69 -12.50 -13.22
CA LEU A 34 0.33 -13.40 -12.66
C LEU A 34 1.45 -13.69 -13.67
N ASN A 35 1.76 -12.73 -14.56
CA ASN A 35 2.67 -12.94 -15.69
C ASN A 35 4.17 -12.89 -15.31
N ASP A 36 4.51 -12.23 -14.22
CA ASP A 36 5.88 -12.11 -13.73
C ASP A 36 5.93 -12.06 -12.19
N ALA A 37 7.16 -12.10 -11.65
CA ALA A 37 7.39 -12.11 -10.21
C ALA A 37 6.84 -10.88 -9.47
N SER A 38 6.83 -9.71 -10.11
CA SER A 38 6.32 -8.48 -9.50
C SER A 38 4.81 -8.48 -9.43
N HIS A 39 4.16 -8.94 -10.49
CA HIS A 39 2.73 -9.20 -10.55
C HIS A 39 2.29 -10.21 -9.48
N VAL A 40 3.02 -11.31 -9.31
CA VAL A 40 2.73 -12.30 -8.27
C VAL A 40 2.87 -11.71 -6.85
N ARG A 41 3.93 -10.94 -6.58
CA ARG A 41 4.11 -10.27 -5.27
C ARG A 41 3.00 -9.27 -4.97
N ASN A 42 2.58 -8.51 -5.98
CA ASN A 42 1.46 -7.58 -5.86
C ASN A 42 0.14 -8.33 -5.58
N ALA A 43 -0.10 -9.43 -6.29
CA ALA A 43 -1.28 -10.27 -6.09
C ALA A 43 -1.36 -10.85 -4.68
N ILE A 44 -0.23 -11.29 -4.11
CA ILE A 44 -0.12 -11.74 -2.72
C ILE A 44 -0.46 -10.60 -1.75
N ALA A 45 0.11 -9.41 -1.98
CA ALA A 45 -0.01 -8.27 -1.07
C ALA A 45 -1.39 -7.60 -1.09
N ARG A 46 -2.13 -7.71 -2.20
CA ARG A 46 -3.45 -7.07 -2.40
C ARG A 46 -4.61 -8.05 -2.47
N PHE A 47 -4.36 -9.32 -2.17
CA PHE A 47 -5.34 -10.39 -2.30
C PHE A 47 -6.67 -10.10 -1.58
N ASP A 48 -6.61 -9.44 -0.43
CA ASP A 48 -7.76 -9.06 0.40
C ASP A 48 -8.58 -7.89 -0.20
N GLN A 49 -7.99 -7.09 -1.09
CA GLN A 49 -8.62 -5.94 -1.73
C GLN A 49 -9.63 -6.35 -2.81
N VAL A 50 -9.57 -7.59 -3.30
CA VAL A 50 -10.54 -8.13 -4.26
C VAL A 50 -11.82 -8.51 -3.51
N ARG A 51 -12.74 -7.57 -3.33
CA ARG A 51 -13.98 -7.75 -2.54
C ARG A 51 -15.08 -8.55 -3.24
N ASP A 52 -15.08 -8.56 -4.58
CA ASP A 52 -16.15 -9.15 -5.39
C ASP A 52 -15.95 -10.66 -5.66
N ALA A 53 -14.99 -11.29 -4.98
CA ALA A 53 -14.67 -12.71 -5.11
C ALA A 53 -15.29 -13.52 -3.98
N THR A 54 -15.93 -14.63 -4.34
CA THR A 54 -16.42 -15.66 -3.42
C THR A 54 -15.26 -16.42 -2.76
N ASP A 55 -15.52 -17.08 -1.64
CA ASP A 55 -14.49 -17.87 -0.94
C ASP A 55 -13.93 -19.01 -1.82
N ALA A 56 -14.76 -19.62 -2.66
CA ALA A 56 -14.33 -20.61 -3.63
C ALA A 56 -13.39 -20.02 -4.69
N GLU A 57 -13.71 -18.82 -5.20
CA GLU A 57 -12.84 -18.09 -6.13
C GLU A 57 -11.52 -17.67 -5.46
N ARG A 58 -11.54 -17.31 -4.17
CA ARG A 58 -10.32 -17.00 -3.40
C ARG A 58 -9.44 -18.23 -3.23
N ASP A 59 -10.02 -19.38 -2.89
CA ASP A 59 -9.24 -20.61 -2.80
C ASP A 59 -8.59 -20.99 -4.13
N GLU A 60 -9.34 -20.88 -5.23
CA GLU A 60 -8.81 -21.14 -6.56
C GLU A 60 -7.73 -20.12 -6.96
N ALA A 61 -7.93 -18.84 -6.66
CA ALA A 61 -6.96 -17.78 -6.88
C ALA A 61 -5.66 -18.03 -6.11
N PHE A 62 -5.74 -18.47 -4.85
CA PHE A 62 -4.58 -18.85 -4.05
C PHE A 62 -3.79 -20.00 -4.70
N ARG A 63 -4.47 -21.03 -5.20
CA ARG A 63 -3.83 -22.12 -5.94
C ARG A 63 -3.11 -21.63 -7.20
N ARG A 64 -3.71 -20.69 -7.95
CA ARG A 64 -3.09 -20.06 -9.13
C ARG A 64 -1.85 -19.24 -8.74
N ILE A 65 -1.95 -18.43 -7.69
CA ILE A 65 -0.84 -17.62 -7.16
C ILE A 65 0.31 -18.52 -6.73
N LYS A 66 0.05 -19.60 -5.97
CA LYS A 66 1.08 -20.56 -5.54
C LYS A 66 1.84 -21.17 -6.73
N ARG A 67 1.11 -21.55 -7.78
CA ARG A 67 1.72 -22.07 -9.02
C ARG A 67 2.56 -21.00 -9.73
N ALA A 68 2.07 -19.78 -9.82
CA ALA A 68 2.80 -18.67 -10.44
C ALA A 68 4.05 -18.28 -9.63
N ALA A 69 3.95 -18.25 -8.30
CA ALA A 69 5.04 -18.00 -7.38
C ALA A 69 6.17 -19.01 -7.57
N LYS A 70 5.85 -20.31 -7.63
CA LYS A 70 6.83 -21.37 -7.95
C LYS A 70 7.49 -21.17 -9.32
N ARG A 71 6.72 -20.77 -10.34
CA ARG A 71 7.24 -20.53 -11.69
C ARG A 71 8.17 -19.32 -11.78
N HIS A 72 7.89 -18.28 -11.00
CA HIS A 72 8.61 -17.00 -11.05
C HIS A 72 9.63 -16.81 -9.91
N GLY A 73 9.85 -17.83 -9.07
CA GLY A 73 10.80 -17.76 -7.96
C GLY A 73 10.40 -16.77 -6.87
N VAL A 74 9.09 -16.64 -6.60
CA VAL A 74 8.58 -15.83 -5.49
C VAL A 74 8.34 -16.76 -4.30
N ASP A 75 8.98 -16.47 -3.18
CA ASP A 75 8.76 -17.21 -1.94
C ASP A 75 7.40 -16.85 -1.33
N MET A 76 6.63 -17.88 -0.99
CA MET A 76 5.33 -17.76 -0.35
C MET A 76 5.31 -18.71 0.84
N THR A 77 5.07 -18.18 2.03
CA THR A 77 5.06 -18.94 3.30
C THR A 77 3.65 -19.32 3.75
N GLU A 78 2.67 -18.68 3.14
CA GLU A 78 1.25 -18.78 3.43
C GLU A 78 0.71 -20.13 2.97
N THR A 79 -0.12 -20.72 3.82
CA THR A 79 -0.66 -22.07 3.60
C THR A 79 -2.08 -22.05 3.05
N ARG A 80 -2.81 -20.95 3.26
CA ARG A 80 -4.20 -20.75 2.87
C ARG A 80 -4.47 -19.31 2.45
N TRP A 81 -5.52 -19.10 1.66
CA TRP A 81 -5.84 -17.78 1.09
C TRP A 81 -6.14 -16.72 2.15
N GLN A 82 -6.65 -17.08 3.32
CA GLN A 82 -6.96 -16.16 4.41
C GLN A 82 -5.71 -15.53 5.05
N GLU A 83 -4.52 -16.05 4.75
CA GLU A 83 -3.23 -15.52 5.22
C GLU A 83 -2.65 -14.48 4.24
N LEU A 84 -3.14 -14.43 2.99
CA LEU A 84 -2.74 -13.43 2.01
C LEU A 84 -3.35 -12.05 2.28
N GLY A 85 -2.69 -10.99 1.80
CA GLY A 85 -3.17 -9.60 1.85
C GLY A 85 -3.24 -8.96 3.25
N LYS A 86 -3.18 -9.77 4.31
CA LYS A 86 -3.17 -9.23 5.67
C LYS A 86 -1.82 -8.57 5.95
N PRO A 87 -1.79 -7.33 6.46
CA PRO A 87 -0.57 -6.83 7.05
C PRO A 87 -0.22 -7.80 8.19
N ARG A 88 0.94 -8.47 8.08
CA ARG A 88 1.49 -9.27 9.18
C ARG A 88 1.35 -8.44 10.45
N ALA A 89 0.76 -9.00 11.51
CA ALA A 89 0.53 -8.27 12.76
C ALA A 89 1.82 -7.67 13.34
N ALA A 90 2.99 -8.15 12.89
CA ALA A 90 4.31 -7.59 13.17
C ALA A 90 4.58 -6.19 12.57
N ALA A 91 3.75 -5.67 11.67
CA ALA A 91 3.83 -4.30 11.15
C ALA A 91 2.83 -3.34 11.83
N LYS A 92 2.17 -3.75 12.92
CA LYS A 92 1.49 -2.81 13.83
C LYS A 92 2.47 -2.04 14.72
N SER A 93 3.63 -1.65 14.18
CA SER A 93 4.47 -0.58 14.74
C SER A 93 4.92 0.45 13.69
N SER A 94 4.66 0.22 12.40
CA SER A 94 4.86 1.23 11.36
C SER A 94 3.51 1.72 10.86
N ARG A 95 2.70 2.27 11.78
CA ARG A 95 1.92 3.45 11.40
C ARG A 95 2.97 4.52 11.15
N ASP A 96 3.47 4.50 9.93
CA ASP A 96 4.27 5.56 9.34
C ASP A 96 3.60 6.89 9.75
N GLN A 97 4.31 7.80 10.42
CA GLN A 97 5.65 8.22 9.99
C GLN A 97 5.72 8.27 8.46
N ARG A 98 4.68 8.84 7.85
CA ARG A 98 4.89 9.55 6.60
C ARG A 98 5.79 10.72 6.96
N SER A 99 7.10 10.47 7.04
CA SER A 99 8.09 11.53 6.94
C SER A 99 7.74 12.30 5.67
N PRO A 100 7.38 13.58 5.75
CA PRO A 100 7.35 14.42 4.56
C PRO A 100 8.78 14.42 4.06
N ARG A 101 8.99 13.71 2.95
CA ARG A 101 10.20 13.83 2.17
C ARG A 101 10.26 15.30 1.76
N ASN A 102 11.11 16.06 2.47
CA ASN A 102 11.40 17.49 2.36
C ASN A 102 10.69 18.43 3.37
N GLN A 103 11.13 18.44 4.64
CA GLN A 103 11.06 19.64 5.50
C GLN A 103 12.41 19.86 6.19
N PRO A 104 13.00 21.07 6.10
CA PRO A 104 14.27 21.38 6.74
C PRO A 104 14.15 21.39 8.25
N ARG A 105 15.29 21.14 8.91
CA ARG A 105 15.47 21.23 10.36
C ARG A 105 14.99 22.59 10.89
N SER A 106 14.37 22.55 12.07
CA SER A 106 13.96 23.65 12.97
C SER A 106 12.64 24.38 12.71
N GLU A 107 11.50 23.72 12.87
CA GLU A 107 10.25 24.37 13.30
C GLU A 107 9.41 23.41 14.16
N ARG A 108 9.06 23.81 15.40
CA ARG A 108 8.14 23.07 16.29
C ARG A 108 6.88 22.64 15.53
N SER A 109 6.43 21.41 15.70
CA SER A 109 5.23 20.89 15.00
C SER A 109 3.96 21.61 15.49
N ARG A 110 2.87 21.61 14.69
CA ARG A 110 1.60 22.24 15.12
C ARG A 110 1.08 21.62 16.42
N ASP A 111 1.26 20.31 16.59
CA ASP A 111 0.83 19.59 17.80
C ASP A 111 1.66 19.98 19.03
N GLU A 112 2.97 20.18 18.86
CA GLU A 112 3.84 20.70 19.93
C GLU A 112 3.45 22.12 20.33
N LEU A 113 3.22 22.99 19.35
CA LEU A 113 2.76 24.36 19.59
C LEU A 113 1.37 24.38 20.23
N TYR A 114 0.48 23.47 19.85
CA TYR A 114 -0.83 23.34 20.47
C TYR A 114 -0.72 22.87 21.93
N ALA A 115 0.14 21.87 22.20
CA ALA A 115 0.38 21.36 23.54
C ALA A 115 0.99 22.43 24.45
N GLU A 116 1.93 23.22 23.93
CA GLU A 116 2.55 24.33 24.66
C GLU A 116 1.56 25.47 24.89
N ALA A 117 0.76 25.86 23.88
CA ALA A 117 -0.30 26.85 24.02
C ALA A 117 -1.38 26.41 25.02
N LYS A 118 -1.66 25.11 25.11
CA LYS A 118 -2.54 24.53 26.14
C LYS A 118 -1.92 24.66 27.54
N ARG A 119 -0.62 24.37 27.70
CA ARG A 119 0.10 24.54 28.98
C ARG A 119 0.13 26.00 29.44
N ARG A 120 0.25 26.94 28.50
CA ARG A 120 0.22 28.40 28.77
C ARG A 120 -1.19 29.01 28.78
N ASN A 121 -2.22 28.18 28.66
CA ASN A 121 -3.64 28.57 28.64
C ASN A 121 -4.00 29.69 27.64
N VAL A 122 -3.37 29.68 26.46
CA VAL A 122 -3.64 30.64 25.38
C VAL A 122 -5.10 30.50 24.92
N ARG A 123 -5.85 31.61 24.95
CA ARG A 123 -7.24 31.66 24.46
C ARG A 123 -7.27 31.59 22.94
N GLY A 124 -8.27 30.89 22.38
CA GLY A 124 -8.40 30.73 20.93
C GLY A 124 -7.37 29.77 20.30
N ARG A 125 -6.53 29.09 21.09
CA ARG A 125 -5.52 28.12 20.60
C ARG A 125 -6.07 27.06 19.62
N SER A 126 -7.35 26.68 19.76
CA SER A 126 -7.98 25.67 18.91
C SER A 126 -8.38 26.19 17.53
N THR A 127 -8.51 27.51 17.35
CA THR A 127 -8.80 28.15 16.05
C THR A 127 -7.54 28.68 15.38
N MET A 128 -6.41 28.71 16.09
CA MET A 128 -5.14 29.23 15.57
C MET A 128 -4.44 28.26 14.62
N THR A 129 -3.84 28.82 13.55
CA THR A 129 -2.93 28.12 12.63
C THR A 129 -1.56 27.88 13.29
N LYS A 130 -0.70 27.07 12.66
CA LYS A 130 0.67 26.81 13.16
C LYS A 130 1.45 28.11 13.38
N SER A 131 1.37 29.06 12.45
CA SER A 131 2.04 30.36 12.57
C SER A 131 1.47 31.19 13.73
N GLN A 132 0.15 31.25 13.85
CA GLN A 132 -0.52 31.97 14.95
C GLN A 132 -0.19 31.37 16.32
N LEU A 133 -0.07 30.04 16.42
CA LEU A 133 0.38 29.39 17.65
C LEU A 133 1.85 29.69 17.97
N THR A 134 2.74 29.75 16.97
CA THR A 134 4.13 30.16 17.18
C THR A 134 4.23 31.59 17.69
N ASP A 135 3.49 32.53 17.08
CA ASP A 135 3.50 33.93 17.49
C ASP A 135 2.88 34.14 18.87
N ALA A 136 1.83 33.38 19.22
CA ALA A 136 1.23 33.42 20.55
C ALA A 136 2.11 32.78 21.65
N LEU A 137 3.20 32.10 21.28
CA LEU A 137 4.13 31.42 22.20
C LEU A 137 5.51 32.11 22.32
N LYS A 138 5.77 33.15 21.52
CA LYS A 138 6.89 34.07 21.73
C LYS A 138 6.68 34.82 23.05
#